data_AF-A0A3L6T5W8-F1
#
_entry.id   AF-A0A3L6T5W8-F1
#
_cell.length_a   1.000
_cell.length_b   1.000
_cell.length_c   1.000
_cell.angle_alpha   90.00
_cell.angle_beta   90.00
_cell.angle_gamma   90.00
#
_symmetry.space_group_name_H-M   'P 1'
#
loop_
_entity.id
_entity.type
_entity.pdbx_description
1 polymer ?
#
loop_
_entity_poly.entity_id
_entity_poly.type
_entity_poly.pdbx_seq_one_letter_code
_entity_poly.pdbx_strand_id
1 'polypeptide(L)'
;MDVVAEVDFDFSPFLKRYKDGRIERLLRSPLVAASENPTANRGVATRDVVIDHGTGVSARLFLPSEAVMAAGNRRLPLIMYIHGGSFCTESAFCRMYHRYATALAASTGALVV
;
A
#
# COMPACT_ATOMS: atom_id res chain seq x y z
N MET A 1 20.83 -32.25 9.15
CA MET A 1 21.24 -31.03 9.88
C MET A 1 20.91 -29.87 8.96
N ASP A 2 19.87 -29.09 9.27
CA ASP A 2 19.62 -27.86 8.52
C ASP A 2 20.80 -26.93 8.77
N VAL A 3 21.49 -26.58 7.69
CA VAL A 3 22.57 -25.60 7.76
C VAL A 3 21.90 -24.27 8.12
N VAL A 4 22.13 -23.78 9.33
CA VAL A 4 21.68 -22.43 9.71
C VAL A 4 22.42 -21.46 8.80
N ALA A 5 21.71 -20.93 7.80
CA ALA A 5 22.28 -19.99 6.85
C ALA A 5 22.86 -18.79 7.62
N GLU A 6 24.12 -18.46 7.35
CA GLU A 6 24.83 -17.36 8.01
C GLU A 6 24.28 -16.01 7.51
N VAL A 7 23.99 -15.11 8.44
CA VAL A 7 23.53 -13.75 8.13
C VAL A 7 24.69 -12.95 7.56
N ASP A 8 24.48 -12.34 6.39
CA ASP A 8 25.42 -11.44 5.72
C ASP A 8 25.22 -10.00 6.18
N PHE A 9 23.96 -9.58 6.27
CA PHE A 9 23.57 -8.23 6.66
C PHE A 9 22.28 -8.24 7.46
N ASP A 10 22.27 -7.54 8.59
CA ASP A 10 21.11 -7.40 9.47
C ASP A 10 20.70 -5.93 9.56
N PHE A 11 19.53 -5.61 9.03
CA PHE A 11 18.92 -4.29 9.10
C PHE A 11 17.60 -4.36 9.87
N SER A 12 17.63 -5.00 11.03
CA SER A 12 16.47 -5.07 11.91
C SER A 12 16.00 -3.66 12.34
N PRO A 13 14.67 -3.40 12.38
CA PRO A 13 13.60 -4.39 12.26
C PRO A 13 13.13 -4.66 10.82
N PHE A 14 13.79 -4.14 9.79
CA PHE A 14 13.28 -4.15 8.42
C PHE A 14 13.50 -5.48 7.69
N LEU A 15 14.75 -5.91 7.54
CA LEU A 15 15.11 -7.13 6.82
C LEU A 15 16.45 -7.71 7.25
N LYS A 16 16.68 -8.97 6.87
CA LYS A 16 17.98 -9.64 6.91
C LYS A 16 18.31 -10.20 5.54
N ARG A 17 19.58 -10.13 5.17
CA ARG A 17 20.15 -10.81 4.01
C ARG A 17 21.10 -11.89 4.49
N TYR A 18 21.02 -13.06 3.88
CA TYR A 18 21.86 -14.22 4.15
C TYR A 18 22.92 -14.37 3.07
N LYS A 19 24.05 -15.02 3.40
CA LYS A 19 25.17 -15.21 2.46
C LYS A 19 24.79 -16.06 1.23
N ASP A 20 23.75 -16.88 1.35
CA ASP A 20 23.16 -17.66 0.25
C ASP A 20 22.30 -16.81 -0.71
N GLY A 21 22.13 -15.52 -0.45
CA GLY A 21 21.33 -14.59 -1.25
C GLY A 21 19.88 -14.45 -0.81
N ARG A 22 19.39 -15.26 0.15
CA ARG A 22 18.03 -15.13 0.69
C ARG A 22 17.85 -13.79 1.40
N ILE A 23 16.72 -13.14 1.16
CA ILE A 23 16.28 -11.95 1.89
C ILE A 23 15.05 -12.31 2.71
N GLU A 24 15.13 -12.11 4.02
CA GLU A 24 14.01 -12.22 4.94
C GLU A 24 13.51 -10.83 5.29
N ARG A 25 12.27 -10.50 4.92
CA ARG A 25 11.62 -9.23 5.27
C ARG A 25 10.88 -9.41 6.60
N LEU A 26 11.37 -8.73 7.63
CA LEU A 26 10.92 -8.88 9.01
C LEU A 26 9.74 -7.95 9.31
N LEU A 27 9.87 -6.66 8.97
CA LEU A 27 8.78 -5.70 9.12
C LEU A 27 7.82 -5.81 7.93
N ARG A 28 6.65 -6.36 8.21
CA ARG A 28 5.56 -6.47 7.22
C ARG A 28 4.21 -6.37 7.91
N SER A 29 3.31 -5.62 7.31
CA SER A 29 1.90 -5.63 7.66
C SER A 29 1.12 -6.62 6.77
N PRO A 30 0.05 -7.24 7.26
CA PRO A 30 -0.83 -8.08 6.43
C PRO A 30 -1.37 -7.30 5.23
N LEU A 31 -1.50 -7.96 4.09
CA LEU A 31 -2.15 -7.39 2.91
C LEU A 31 -3.66 -7.25 3.16
N VAL A 32 -4.25 -6.23 2.57
CA VAL A 32 -5.70 -5.98 2.62
C VAL A 32 -6.23 -6.04 1.18
N ALA A 33 -7.30 -6.79 0.96
CA ALA A 33 -7.96 -6.82 -0.34
C ALA A 33 -8.60 -5.45 -0.64
N ALA A 34 -8.50 -5.01 -1.90
CA ALA A 34 -9.30 -3.89 -2.36
C ALA A 34 -10.80 -4.23 -2.31
N SER A 35 -11.63 -3.23 -2.07
CA SER A 35 -13.09 -3.37 -2.07
C SER A 35 -13.72 -2.11 -2.63
N GLU A 36 -14.49 -2.28 -3.70
CA GLU A 36 -15.26 -1.19 -4.30
C GLU A 36 -16.50 -0.83 -3.46
N ASN A 37 -16.86 -1.63 -2.45
CA ASN A 37 -17.90 -1.28 -1.49
C ASN A 37 -17.35 -0.24 -0.49
N PRO A 38 -17.83 1.02 -0.51
CA PRO A 38 -17.29 2.08 0.35
C PRO A 38 -17.52 1.82 1.83
N THR A 39 -18.59 1.10 2.18
CA THR A 39 -18.91 0.76 3.58
C THR A 39 -17.86 -0.16 4.20
N ALA A 40 -17.13 -0.92 3.38
CA ALA A 40 -16.02 -1.77 3.83
C ALA A 40 -14.80 -0.97 4.31
N ASN A 41 -14.64 0.29 3.86
CA ASN A 41 -13.50 1.14 4.24
C ASN A 41 -13.93 2.56 4.64
N ARG A 42 -14.92 2.69 5.54
CA ARG A 42 -15.31 3.98 6.15
C ARG A 42 -15.67 5.06 5.11
N GLY A 43 -16.40 4.68 4.07
CA GLY A 43 -16.84 5.59 3.00
C GLY A 43 -15.87 5.73 1.83
N VAL A 44 -14.81 4.93 1.77
CA VAL A 44 -13.82 4.96 0.69
C VAL A 44 -13.88 3.66 -0.12
N ALA A 45 -14.17 3.76 -1.41
CA ALA A 45 -14.02 2.62 -2.32
C ALA A 45 -12.53 2.45 -2.68
N THR A 46 -12.06 1.22 -2.82
CA THR A 46 -10.67 0.93 -3.18
C THR A 46 -10.59 -0.04 -4.35
N ARG A 47 -9.60 0.17 -5.23
CA ARG A 47 -9.36 -0.69 -6.40
C ARG A 47 -7.88 -0.76 -6.71
N ASP A 48 -7.37 -1.95 -6.99
CA ASP A 48 -6.00 -2.16 -7.45
C ASP A 48 -5.91 -2.06 -8.97
N VAL A 49 -4.88 -1.39 -9.47
CA VAL A 49 -4.62 -1.23 -10.91
C VAL A 49 -3.17 -1.55 -11.21
N VAL A 50 -2.94 -2.27 -12.31
CA VAL A 50 -1.59 -2.46 -12.86
C VAL A 50 -1.29 -1.28 -13.78
N ILE A 51 -0.19 -0.59 -13.53
CA ILE A 51 0.27 0.55 -14.31
C ILE A 51 1.16 0.05 -15.45
N ASP A 52 2.06 -0.88 -15.15
CA ASP A 52 2.99 -1.45 -16.12
C ASP A 52 3.24 -2.93 -15.81
N HIS A 53 2.87 -3.78 -16.76
CA HIS A 53 3.03 -5.22 -16.67
C HIS A 53 4.49 -5.68 -16.81
N GLY A 54 5.33 -4.94 -17.52
CA GLY A 54 6.74 -5.28 -17.73
C GLY A 54 7.60 -5.05 -16.48
N THR A 55 7.26 -4.03 -15.68
CA THR A 55 7.96 -3.73 -14.42
C THR A 55 7.23 -4.23 -13.17
N GLY A 56 5.97 -4.65 -13.30
CA GLY A 56 5.12 -5.06 -12.19
C GLY A 56 4.60 -3.90 -11.34
N VAL A 57 4.75 -2.66 -11.82
CA VAL A 57 4.30 -1.47 -11.09
C VAL A 57 2.77 -1.44 -11.05
N SER A 58 2.23 -1.30 -9.84
CA SER A 58 0.80 -1.27 -9.56
C SER A 58 0.51 -0.24 -8.46
N ALA A 59 -0.72 0.23 -8.40
CA ALA A 59 -1.20 1.20 -7.42
C ALA A 59 -2.58 0.81 -6.89
N ARG A 60 -2.94 1.37 -5.73
CA ARG A 60 -4.30 1.27 -5.17
C ARG A 60 -4.95 2.63 -5.23
N LEU A 61 -6.10 2.69 -5.89
CA LEU A 61 -6.96 3.86 -5.90
C LEU A 61 -7.82 3.89 -4.64
N PHE A 62 -7.97 5.06 -4.02
CA PHE A 62 -8.85 5.30 -2.87
C PHE A 62 -9.81 6.44 -3.21
N LEU A 63 -11.08 6.09 -3.47
CA LEU A 63 -12.11 7.02 -3.91
C LEU A 63 -13.08 7.35 -2.75
N PRO A 64 -13.05 8.58 -2.20
CA PRO A 64 -13.96 8.98 -1.12
C PRO A 64 -15.37 9.23 -1.66
N SER A 65 -16.33 8.39 -1.27
CA SER A 65 -17.66 8.36 -1.87
C SER A 65 -18.48 9.61 -1.58
N GLU A 66 -18.38 10.16 -0.37
CA GLU A 66 -19.08 11.40 -0.01
C GLU A 66 -18.59 12.60 -0.86
N ALA A 67 -17.29 12.66 -1.13
CA ALA A 67 -16.73 13.71 -1.97
C ALA A 67 -17.20 13.59 -3.42
N VAL A 68 -17.33 12.37 -3.96
CA VAL A 68 -17.93 12.13 -5.28
C VAL A 68 -19.37 12.65 -5.33
N MET A 69 -20.17 12.31 -4.31
CA MET A 69 -21.56 12.77 -4.23
C MET A 69 -21.66 14.31 -4.17
N ALA A 70 -20.80 14.96 -3.38
CA ALA A 70 -20.77 16.42 -3.23
C ALA A 70 -20.20 17.14 -4.47
N ALA A 71 -19.28 16.51 -5.21
CA ALA A 71 -18.66 17.09 -6.39
C ALA A 71 -19.63 17.12 -7.58
N GLY A 72 -20.58 16.19 -7.66
CA GLY A 72 -21.46 16.01 -8.82
C GLY A 72 -20.64 15.65 -10.05
N ASN A 73 -20.71 16.46 -11.11
CA ASN A 73 -19.93 16.25 -12.35
C ASN A 73 -18.51 16.87 -12.31
N ARG A 74 -18.08 17.43 -11.17
CA ARG A 74 -16.74 18.01 -11.04
C ARG A 74 -15.71 16.94 -10.71
N ARG A 75 -14.47 17.13 -11.19
CA ARG A 75 -13.35 16.24 -10.86
C ARG A 75 -12.89 16.48 -9.42
N LEU A 76 -12.50 15.41 -8.74
CA LEU A 76 -11.82 15.50 -7.44
C LEU A 76 -10.35 15.88 -7.65
N PRO A 77 -9.70 16.54 -6.67
CA PRO A 77 -8.26 16.62 -6.61
C PRO A 77 -7.64 15.22 -6.58
N LEU A 78 -6.40 15.10 -7.05
CA LEU A 78 -5.61 13.87 -7.02
C LEU A 78 -4.41 14.04 -6.10
N ILE A 79 -4.19 13.08 -5.22
CA ILE A 79 -3.01 12.98 -4.37
C ILE A 79 -2.27 11.71 -4.75
N MET A 80 -1.03 11.86 -5.20
CA MET A 80 -0.12 10.74 -5.41
C MET A 80 0.63 10.45 -4.11
N TYR A 81 0.42 9.27 -3.54
CA TYR A 81 0.99 8.84 -2.28
C TYR A 81 1.98 7.69 -2.48
N ILE A 82 3.23 7.93 -2.09
CA ILE A 82 4.28 6.91 -2.11
C ILE A 82 4.50 6.46 -0.66
N HIS A 83 4.31 5.17 -0.39
CA HIS A 83 4.46 4.64 0.95
C HIS A 83 5.92 4.64 1.41
N GLY A 84 6.12 4.68 2.73
CA GLY A 84 7.45 4.57 3.35
C GLY A 84 7.94 3.12 3.45
N GLY A 85 8.76 2.82 4.46
CA GLY A 85 9.34 1.48 4.64
C GLY A 85 10.77 1.36 4.15
N SER A 86 11.54 2.46 4.24
CA SER A 86 12.99 2.48 3.97
C SER A 86 13.38 1.86 2.63
N PHE A 87 12.52 2.01 1.61
CA PHE A 87 12.65 1.43 0.27
C PHE A 87 12.75 -0.12 0.22
N CYS A 88 12.49 -0.82 1.33
CA CYS A 88 12.73 -2.26 1.43
C CYS A 88 11.68 -3.03 2.22
N THR A 89 10.65 -2.39 2.77
CA THR A 89 9.56 -3.06 3.48
C THR A 89 8.20 -2.51 3.09
N GLU A 90 7.16 -3.26 3.47
CA GLU A 90 5.75 -2.89 3.26
C GLU A 90 5.33 -2.81 1.78
N SER A 91 4.10 -2.34 1.54
CA SER A 91 3.47 -2.23 0.23
C SER A 91 2.29 -1.25 0.30
N ALA A 92 1.91 -0.64 -0.82
CA ALA A 92 0.65 0.11 -0.94
C ALA A 92 -0.59 -0.71 -0.53
N PHE A 93 -0.50 -2.04 -0.62
CA PHE A 93 -1.59 -2.97 -0.31
C PHE A 93 -1.58 -3.45 1.15
N CYS A 94 -0.60 -3.04 1.95
CA CYS A 94 -0.48 -3.48 3.34
C CYS A 94 -1.44 -2.69 4.26
N ARG A 95 -1.85 -3.31 5.36
CA ARG A 95 -2.83 -2.75 6.30
C ARG A 95 -2.44 -1.38 6.86
N MET A 96 -1.15 -1.14 7.11
CA MET A 96 -0.68 0.14 7.65
C MET A 96 -0.98 1.28 6.66
N TYR A 97 -0.50 1.14 5.42
CA TYR A 97 -0.65 2.19 4.41
C TYR A 97 -2.06 2.26 3.82
N HIS A 98 -2.77 1.13 3.72
CA HIS A 98 -4.19 1.13 3.38
C HIS A 98 -5.03 1.98 4.32
N ARG A 99 -4.81 1.85 5.65
CA ARG A 99 -5.54 2.65 6.64
C ARG A 99 -5.21 4.14 6.55
N TYR A 100 -3.93 4.46 6.36
CA TYR A 100 -3.50 5.85 6.21
C TYR A 100 -4.09 6.49 4.94
N ALA A 101 -3.95 5.85 3.78
CA ALA A 101 -4.47 6.36 2.52
C ALA A 101 -6.01 6.46 2.51
N THR A 102 -6.71 5.52 3.16
CA THR A 102 -8.16 5.61 3.39
C THR A 102 -8.52 6.86 4.19
N ALA A 103 -7.83 7.11 5.30
CA ALA A 103 -8.07 8.29 6.14
C ALA A 103 -7.72 9.59 5.40
N LEU A 104 -6.63 9.59 4.61
CA LEU A 104 -6.19 10.71 3.80
C LEU A 104 -7.25 11.07 2.73
N ALA A 105 -7.76 10.08 2.00
CA ALA A 105 -8.81 10.26 0.99
C ALA A 105 -10.09 10.83 1.62
N ALA A 106 -10.54 10.22 2.72
CA ALA A 106 -11.74 10.67 3.44
C ALA A 106 -11.60 12.10 3.98
N SER A 107 -10.43 12.46 4.52
CA SER A 107 -10.22 13.77 5.15
C SER A 107 -10.04 14.91 4.13
N THR A 108 -9.52 14.59 2.95
CA THR A 108 -9.21 15.59 1.91
C THR A 108 -10.30 15.69 0.84
N GLY A 109 -11.16 14.67 0.71
CA GLY A 109 -12.09 14.55 -0.40
C GLY A 109 -11.40 14.37 -1.76
N ALA A 110 -10.12 13.97 -1.75
CA ALA A 110 -9.33 13.73 -2.95
C ALA A 110 -9.30 12.24 -3.31
N LEU A 111 -9.15 11.94 -4.60
CA LEU A 111 -8.72 10.62 -5.03
C LEU A 111 -7.25 10.43 -4.61
N VAL A 112 -6.96 9.41 -3.81
CA VAL A 112 -5.58 9.04 -3.48
C VAL A 112 -5.15 7.86 -4.34
N VAL A 113 -3.92 7.93 -4.86
CA VAL A 113 -3.26 6.89 -5.68
C VAL A 113 -1.99 6.44 -4.99
#